data_AF-A0A7Z0TLE0-F1
#
_entry.id   AF-A0A7Z0TLE0-F1
#
_cell.length_a   1.000
_cell.length_b   1.000
_cell.length_c   1.000
_cell.angle_alpha   90.00
_cell.angle_beta   90.00
_cell.angle_gamma   90.00
#
_symmetry.space_group_name_H-M   'P 1'
#
loop_
_entity.id
_entity.type
_entity.pdbx_description
1 polymer ?
#
loop_
_entity_poly.entity_id
_entity_poly.type
_entity_poly.pdbx_seq_one_letter_code
_entity_poly.pdbx_strand_id
1 'polypeptide(L)'
;ALREVLDDPELGGLARVWLAEHGAADIPAPSQELVFWLTIDTLAAQLAAEGNSDELVALVEGLAAQHSGFFDTAWRVDHPATAEVLEAMGRLHPDKKVAKEARKAAYKARSQQGG
;
A
#
# COMPACT_ATOMS: atom_id res chain seq x y z
N ALA A 1 -22.88 12.20 -1.45
CA ALA A 1 -21.52 12.53 -0.98
C ALA A 1 -20.59 11.31 -0.99
N LEU A 2 -20.51 10.45 0.05
CA LEU A 2 -19.45 9.42 0.09
C LEU A 2 -19.58 8.32 -0.99
N ARG A 3 -20.80 8.00 -1.42
CA ARG A 3 -21.03 7.09 -2.55
C ARG A 3 -20.61 7.68 -3.91
N GLU A 4 -20.57 9.00 -4.03
CA GLU A 4 -20.25 9.67 -5.31
C GLU A 4 -18.75 9.62 -5.61
N VAL A 5 -17.90 9.39 -4.60
CA VAL A 5 -16.44 9.29 -4.76
C VAL A 5 -15.97 7.84 -4.87
N LEU A 6 -16.88 6.86 -5.02
CA LEU A 6 -16.48 5.46 -5.12
C LEU A 6 -15.66 5.15 -6.38
N ASP A 7 -15.78 5.94 -7.43
CA ASP A 7 -14.98 5.78 -8.65
C ASP A 7 -13.73 6.68 -8.65
N ASP A 8 -13.51 7.45 -7.57
CA ASP A 8 -12.31 8.24 -7.40
C ASP A 8 -11.10 7.34 -7.08
N PRO A 9 -9.98 7.45 -7.81
CA PRO A 9 -8.83 6.59 -7.64
C PRO A 9 -8.09 6.79 -6.31
N GLU A 10 -8.21 7.95 -5.68
CA GLU A 10 -7.53 8.29 -4.42
C GLU A 10 -8.48 8.15 -3.22
N LEU A 11 -9.74 8.57 -3.38
CA LEU A 11 -10.72 8.60 -2.29
C LEU A 11 -11.59 7.34 -2.23
N GLY A 12 -11.76 6.62 -3.33
CA GLY A 12 -12.69 5.51 -3.45
C GLY A 12 -12.36 4.34 -2.51
N GLY A 13 -11.08 4.15 -2.17
CA GLY A 13 -10.62 3.13 -1.23
C GLY A 13 -11.10 3.42 0.18
N LEU A 14 -10.75 4.60 0.72
CA LEU A 14 -11.17 5.04 2.05
C LEU A 14 -12.69 5.19 2.18
N ALA A 15 -13.37 5.67 1.13
CA ALA A 15 -14.83 5.74 1.10
C ALA A 15 -15.49 4.37 1.29
N ARG A 16 -14.93 3.31 0.70
CA ARG A 16 -15.42 1.92 0.89
C ARG A 16 -15.19 1.41 2.29
N VAL A 17 -14.00 1.65 2.85
CA VAL A 17 -13.68 1.27 4.24
C VAL A 17 -14.68 1.91 5.19
N TRP A 18 -14.87 3.23 5.07
CA TRP A 18 -15.81 3.97 5.90
C TRP A 18 -17.24 3.44 5.76
N LEU A 19 -17.73 3.23 4.52
CA LEU A 19 -19.07 2.70 4.29
C LEU A 19 -19.26 1.31 4.90
N ALA A 20 -18.26 0.43 4.78
CA ALA A 20 -18.31 -0.92 5.33
C ALA A 20 -18.33 -0.91 6.85
N GLU A 21 -17.48 -0.10 7.50
CA GLU A 21 -17.45 0.08 8.96
C GLU A 21 -18.77 0.62 9.51
N HIS A 22 -19.50 1.40 8.71
CA HIS A 22 -20.80 1.96 9.09
C HIS A 22 -21.99 1.08 8.64
N GLY A 23 -21.73 -0.16 8.24
CA GLY A 23 -22.77 -1.15 7.91
C GLY A 23 -23.55 -0.86 6.63
N ALA A 24 -23.01 -0.05 5.72
CA ALA A 24 -23.66 0.21 4.45
C ALA A 24 -23.66 -1.07 3.58
N ALA A 25 -24.81 -1.41 3.02
CA ALA A 25 -24.96 -2.50 2.07
C ALA A 25 -24.55 -2.09 0.65
N ASP A 26 -24.39 -3.06 -0.24
CA ASP A 26 -24.21 -2.87 -1.68
C ASP A 26 -23.01 -1.99 -2.06
N ILE A 27 -21.90 -2.17 -1.33
CA ILE A 27 -20.63 -1.51 -1.64
C ILE A 27 -19.92 -2.37 -2.69
N PRO A 28 -19.63 -1.82 -3.89
CA PRO A 28 -18.90 -2.56 -4.91
C PRO A 28 -17.49 -2.90 -4.44
N ALA A 29 -17.03 -4.12 -4.74
CA ALA A 29 -15.66 -4.53 -4.45
C ALA A 29 -14.65 -3.59 -5.11
N PRO A 30 -13.53 -3.24 -4.44
CA PRO A 30 -12.50 -2.42 -5.03
C PRO A 30 -11.78 -3.17 -6.15
N SER A 31 -11.27 -2.43 -7.14
CA SER A 31 -10.32 -2.99 -8.11
C SER A 31 -9.02 -3.38 -7.39
N GLN A 32 -8.24 -4.28 -8.00
CA GLN A 32 -6.92 -4.63 -7.47
C GLN A 32 -6.01 -3.41 -7.36
N GLU A 33 -6.04 -2.52 -8.36
CA GLU A 33 -5.28 -1.27 -8.36
C GLU A 33 -5.62 -0.40 -7.16
N LEU A 34 -6.91 -0.20 -6.87
CA LEU A 34 -7.37 0.58 -5.73
C LEU A 34 -6.97 -0.06 -4.39
N VAL A 35 -6.98 -1.40 -4.30
CA VAL A 35 -6.50 -2.12 -3.10
C VAL A 35 -5.01 -1.84 -2.86
N PHE A 36 -4.19 -1.90 -3.90
CA PHE A 36 -2.76 -1.62 -3.78
C PHE A 36 -2.48 -0.15 -3.50
N TRP A 37 -3.22 0.77 -4.13
CA TRP A 37 -3.13 2.21 -3.86
C TRP A 37 -3.42 2.50 -2.38
N LEU A 38 -4.54 2.00 -1.84
CA LEU A 38 -4.91 2.17 -0.44
C LEU A 38 -3.91 1.50 0.52
N THR A 39 -3.31 0.36 0.13
CA THR A 39 -2.27 -0.31 0.92
C THR A 39 -1.02 0.57 1.04
N ILE A 40 -0.59 1.19 -0.05
CA ILE A 40 0.55 2.12 -0.06
C ILE A 40 0.23 3.36 0.77
N ASP A 41 -0.95 3.95 0.59
CA ASP A 41 -1.39 5.14 1.35
C ASP A 41 -1.43 4.86 2.86
N THR A 42 -2.00 3.73 3.25
CA THR A 42 -2.05 3.29 4.66
C THR A 42 -0.65 3.13 5.24
N LEU A 43 0.27 2.47 4.53
CA LEU A 43 1.66 2.32 5.00
C LEU A 43 2.38 3.67 5.10
N ALA A 44 2.15 4.57 4.15
CA ALA A 44 2.73 5.91 4.17
C ALA A 44 2.23 6.70 5.39
N ALA A 45 0.94 6.63 5.69
CA ALA A 45 0.35 7.25 6.88
C ALA A 45 0.94 6.67 8.18
N GLN A 46 1.10 5.35 8.27
CA GLN A 46 1.70 4.69 9.44
C GLN A 46 3.17 5.07 9.63
N LEU A 47 3.94 5.10 8.54
CA LEU A 47 5.34 5.55 8.57
C LEU A 47 5.48 6.98 9.08
N ALA A 48 4.56 7.87 8.68
CA ALA A 48 4.55 9.26 9.12
C ALA A 48 4.12 9.41 10.60
N ALA A 49 3.25 8.53 11.10
CA ALA A 49 2.70 8.62 12.45
C ALA A 49 3.61 8.00 13.52
N GLU A 50 4.14 6.79 13.28
CA GLU A 50 4.76 5.96 14.33
C GLU A 50 6.25 5.68 14.11
N GLY A 51 6.81 6.03 12.95
CA GLY A 51 8.17 5.64 12.59
C GLY A 51 8.33 4.12 12.50
N ASN A 52 9.48 3.57 12.90
CA ASN A 52 9.78 2.14 12.81
C ASN A 52 9.23 1.36 14.04
N SER A 53 7.91 1.35 14.27
CA SER A 53 7.27 0.62 15.37
C SER A 53 7.24 -0.90 15.13
N ASP A 54 7.16 -1.70 16.21
CA ASP A 54 7.01 -3.16 16.10
C ASP A 54 5.72 -3.56 15.37
N GLU A 55 4.66 -2.76 15.51
CA GLU A 55 3.39 -2.93 14.78
C GLU A 55 3.58 -2.73 13.28
N LEU A 56 4.35 -1.72 12.87
CA LEU A 56 4.67 -1.50 11.46
C LEU A 56 5.52 -2.65 10.89
N VAL A 57 6.48 -3.18 11.66
CA VAL A 57 7.26 -4.36 11.24
C VAL A 57 6.34 -5.56 11.00
N ALA A 58 5.43 -5.84 11.94
CA ALA A 58 4.46 -6.93 11.82
C ALA A 58 3.53 -6.76 10.61
N LEU A 59 3.08 -5.52 10.33
CA LEU A 59 2.27 -5.20 9.15
C LEU A 59 3.04 -5.48 7.85
N VAL A 60 4.29 -5.03 7.77
CA VAL A 60 5.17 -5.23 6.60
C VAL A 60 5.43 -6.73 6.34
N GLU A 61 5.68 -7.50 7.40
CA GLU A 61 5.83 -8.96 7.31
C GLU A 61 4.55 -9.63 6.80
N GLY A 62 3.40 -9.27 7.38
CA GLY A 62 2.11 -9.82 7.02
C GLY A 62 1.75 -9.59 5.55
N LEU A 63 1.99 -8.37 5.03
CA LEU A 63 1.72 -8.02 3.64
C LEU A 63 2.61 -8.81 2.67
N ALA A 64 3.91 -8.91 2.97
CA ALA A 64 4.83 -9.65 2.11
C ALA A 64 4.55 -11.17 2.11
N ALA A 65 4.10 -11.72 3.23
CA ALA A 65 3.76 -13.15 3.35
C ALA A 65 2.47 -13.53 2.61
N GLN A 66 1.46 -12.66 2.62
CA GLN A 66 0.16 -12.95 2.01
C GLN A 66 0.20 -12.95 0.47
N HIS A 67 1.18 -12.26 -0.13
CA HIS A 67 1.25 -12.08 -1.58
C HIS A 67 2.68 -12.26 -2.09
N SER A 68 3.01 -13.46 -2.59
CA SER A 68 4.33 -13.75 -3.18
C SER A 68 4.68 -12.89 -4.39
N GLY A 69 3.70 -12.20 -5.00
CA GLY A 69 3.87 -11.22 -6.08
C GLY A 69 3.61 -9.77 -5.66
N PHE A 70 3.58 -9.48 -4.34
CA PHE A 70 3.30 -8.13 -3.82
C PHE A 70 4.22 -7.10 -4.44
N PHE A 71 5.54 -7.29 -4.32
CA PHE A 71 6.53 -6.33 -4.82
C PHE A 71 6.52 -6.21 -6.32
N ASP A 72 6.18 -7.27 -7.05
CA ASP A 72 6.06 -7.22 -8.50
C ASP A 72 4.88 -6.38 -8.94
N THR A 73 3.84 -6.23 -8.12
CA THR A 73 2.65 -5.41 -8.42
C THR A 73 2.81 -4.00 -7.87
N ALA A 74 3.21 -3.88 -6.60
CA ALA A 74 3.27 -2.64 -5.85
C ALA A 74 4.16 -1.56 -6.49
N TRP A 75 5.27 -1.93 -7.14
CA TRP A 75 6.17 -0.94 -7.75
C TRP A 75 5.54 -0.15 -8.90
N ARG A 76 4.48 -0.67 -9.52
CA ARG A 76 3.77 -0.03 -10.64
C ARG A 76 2.63 0.88 -10.21
N VAL A 77 2.32 0.90 -8.91
CA VAL A 77 1.20 1.68 -8.37
C VAL A 77 1.50 3.16 -8.50
N ASP A 78 0.60 3.89 -9.13
CA ASP A 78 0.67 5.33 -9.31
C ASP A 78 0.25 6.05 -8.02
N HIS A 79 1.14 6.06 -7.04
CA HIS A 79 0.99 6.76 -5.77
C HIS A 79 2.29 7.52 -5.43
N PRO A 80 2.22 8.77 -4.97
CA PRO A 80 3.43 9.57 -4.69
C PRO A 80 4.42 8.89 -3.73
N ALA A 81 3.91 8.22 -2.69
CA ALA A 81 4.72 7.53 -1.69
C ALA A 81 5.20 6.10 -2.07
N THR A 82 4.88 5.56 -3.25
CA THR A 82 5.19 4.16 -3.61
C THR A 82 6.67 3.81 -3.38
N ALA A 83 7.58 4.65 -3.88
CA ALA A 83 9.01 4.42 -3.74
C ALA A 83 9.48 4.45 -2.26
N GLU A 84 8.97 5.40 -1.47
CA GLU A 84 9.33 5.58 -0.06
C GLU A 84 8.84 4.41 0.79
N VAL A 85 7.59 3.99 0.60
CA VAL A 85 7.00 2.85 1.30
C VAL A 85 7.79 1.58 1.01
N LEU A 86 8.09 1.29 -0.27
CA LEU A 86 8.85 0.10 -0.65
C LEU A 86 10.29 0.11 -0.09
N GLU A 87 10.91 1.28 0.02
CA GLU A 87 12.21 1.43 0.66
C GLU A 87 12.14 1.16 2.16
N ALA A 88 11.13 1.71 2.84
CA ALA A 88 10.90 1.47 4.25
C ALA A 88 10.64 -0.01 4.54
N MET A 89 9.81 -0.68 3.72
CA MET A 89 9.62 -2.13 3.81
C MET A 89 10.94 -2.89 3.68
N GLY A 90 11.81 -2.49 2.75
CA GLY A 90 13.12 -3.08 2.57
C GLY A 90 14.10 -2.85 3.72
N ARG A 91 13.89 -1.79 4.51
CA ARG A 91 14.66 -1.50 5.74
C ARG A 91 14.13 -2.27 6.94
N LEU A 92 12.80 -2.46 7.04
CA LEU A 92 12.11 -3.01 8.20
C LEU A 92 12.01 -4.54 8.19
N HIS A 93 11.87 -5.16 7.02
CA HIS A 93 11.55 -6.59 6.95
C HIS A 93 12.72 -7.48 7.47
N PRO A 94 12.48 -8.44 8.39
CA PRO A 94 13.56 -9.25 8.98
C PRO A 94 14.14 -10.29 8.00
N ASP A 95 13.32 -10.84 7.09
CA ASP A 95 13.83 -11.71 6.03
C ASP A 95 14.62 -10.90 4.99
N LYS A 96 15.92 -11.20 4.89
CA LYS A 96 16.86 -10.52 3.99
C LYS A 96 16.52 -10.68 2.49
N LYS A 97 15.89 -11.77 2.09
CA LYS A 97 15.45 -11.99 0.70
C LYS A 97 14.27 -11.08 0.38
N VAL A 98 13.27 -11.05 1.25
CA VAL A 98 12.09 -10.19 1.09
C VAL A 98 12.50 -8.71 1.11
N ALA A 99 13.35 -8.32 2.07
CA ALA A 99 13.92 -6.99 2.15
C ALA A 99 14.68 -6.58 0.86
N LYS A 100 15.32 -7.53 0.18
CA LYS A 100 16.03 -7.28 -1.09
C LYS A 100 15.05 -7.06 -2.25
N GLU A 101 13.97 -7.83 -2.32
CA GLU A 101 12.94 -7.63 -3.34
C GLU A 101 12.21 -6.29 -3.17
N ALA A 102 11.90 -5.90 -1.93
CA ALA A 102 11.34 -4.58 -1.62
C ALA A 102 12.25 -3.43 -2.11
N ARG A 103 13.56 -3.50 -1.84
CA ARG A 103 14.54 -2.50 -2.32
C ARG A 103 14.63 -2.44 -3.85
N LYS A 104 14.55 -3.57 -4.54
CA LYS A 104 14.50 -3.60 -6.02
C LYS A 104 13.22 -2.95 -6.54
N ALA A 105 12.08 -3.23 -5.90
CA ALA A 105 10.80 -2.63 -6.24
C ALA A 105 10.83 -1.11 -6.04
N ALA A 106 11.39 -0.63 -4.92
CA ALA A 106 11.59 0.80 -4.65
C ALA A 106 12.45 1.48 -5.73
N TYR A 107 13.52 0.82 -6.18
CA TYR A 107 14.35 1.31 -7.28
C TYR A 107 13.55 1.44 -8.59
N LYS A 108 12.78 0.40 -8.96
CA LYS A 108 11.93 0.43 -10.17
C LYS A 108 10.88 1.55 -10.10
N ALA A 109 10.22 1.73 -8.95
CA ALA A 109 9.22 2.77 -8.75
C ALA A 109 9.80 4.18 -8.97
N ARG A 110 11.01 4.46 -8.43
CA ARG A 110 11.69 5.75 -8.67
C ARG A 110 12.04 5.97 -10.14
N SER A 111 12.50 4.93 -10.83
CA SER A 111 12.80 5.02 -12.26
C SER A 111 11.56 5.32 -13.10
N GLN A 112 10.38 4.86 -12.68
CA GLN A 112 9.12 5.16 -13.34
C GLN A 112 8.63 6.59 -13.05
N GLN A 113 8.80 7.09 -11.82
CA GLN A 113 8.34 8.42 -11.42
C GLN A 113 9.27 9.56 -11.89
N GLY A 114 10.55 9.26 -12.12
CA GLY A 114 11.56 10.24 -12.55
C GLY A 114 11.84 10.26 -14.06
N GLY A 115 11.10 9.48 -14.86
CA GLY A 115 11.15 9.48 -16.32
C GLY A 115 9.99 10.26 -16.92
#